data_AF-A0A7C3GI47-F1
#
_entry.id   AF-A0A7C3GI47-F1
#
_cell.length_a   1.000
_cell.length_b   1.000
_cell.length_c   1.000
_cell.angle_alpha   90.00
_cell.angle_beta   90.00
_cell.angle_gamma   90.00
#
_symmetry.space_group_name_H-M   'P 1'
#
loop_
_entity.id
_entity.type
_entity.pdbx_description
1 polymer ?
#
loop_
_entity_poly.entity_id
_entity_poly.type
_entity_poly.pdbx_seq_one_letter_code
_entity_poly.pdbx_strand_id
1 'polypeptide(L)' 'AKKVGQALAKKCAEKKIKKVVFDRSGYKYHGKIKSLADEMRKSGIKF' A
#
# COMPACT_ATOMS: atom_id res chain seq x y z
N ALA A 1 10.71 -2.05 2.11
CA ALA A 1 9.39 -1.81 1.50
C ALA A 1 8.99 -0.34 1.49
N LYS A 2 9.67 0.52 2.28
CA LYS A 2 9.18 1.87 2.57
C LYS A 2 9.06 2.83 1.36
N LYS A 3 10.10 2.86 0.53
CA LYS A 3 10.10 3.70 -0.67
C LYS A 3 9.06 3.25 -1.70
N VAL A 4 8.74 1.96 -1.75
CA VAL A 4 7.80 1.38 -2.71
C VAL A 4 6.35 1.71 -2.32
N GLY A 5 6.00 1.59 -1.03
CA GLY A 5 4.66 1.92 -0.53
C GLY A 5 4.32 3.39 -0.79
N GLN A 6 5.27 4.30 -0.51
CA GLN A 6 5.10 5.73 -0.80
C GLN A 6 4.99 6.04 -2.29
N ALA A 7 5.83 5.43 -3.14
CA ALA A 7 5.79 5.67 -4.59
C ALA A 7 4.48 5.16 -5.22
N LEU A 8 3.99 3.98 -4.79
CA LEU A 8 2.70 3.46 -5.21
C LEU A 8 1.57 4.39 -4.75
N ALA A 9 1.65 4.87 -3.51
CA ALA A 9 0.60 5.67 -2.96
C ALA A 9 0.46 7.04 -3.64
N LYS A 10 1.59 7.68 -3.97
CA LYS A 10 1.60 8.91 -4.78
C LYS A 10 0.95 8.69 -6.15
N LYS A 11 1.31 7.61 -6.86
CA LYS A 11 0.71 7.28 -8.16
C LYS A 11 -0.79 7.01 -8.08
N CYS A 12 -1.25 6.35 -7.02
CA CYS A 12 -2.68 6.11 -6.81
C CYS A 12 -3.43 7.42 -6.47
N ALA A 13 -2.82 8.33 -5.70
CA ALA A 13 -3.38 9.64 -5.40
C ALA A 13 -3.51 10.51 -6.67
N GLU A 14 -2.47 10.53 -7.52
CA GLU A 14 -2.49 11.20 -8.84
C GLU A 14 -3.62 10.68 -9.73
N LYS A 15 -3.83 9.36 -9.72
CA LYS A 15 -4.91 8.71 -10.48
C LYS A 15 -6.28 8.75 -9.79
N LYS A 16 -6.41 9.46 -8.66
CA LYS A 16 -7.64 9.57 -7.84
C LYS A 16 -8.22 8.21 -7.40
N ILE A 17 -7.38 7.19 -7.25
CA ILE A 17 -7.79 5.85 -6.84
C ILE A 17 -7.91 5.83 -5.31
N LYS A 18 -9.14 5.78 -4.80
CA LYS A 18 -9.44 5.85 -3.36
C LYS A 18 -9.61 4.49 -2.68
N LYS A 19 -10.02 3.47 -3.43
CA LYS A 19 -10.20 2.09 -2.97
C LYS A 19 -9.32 1.17 -3.81
N VAL A 20 -8.45 0.43 -3.14
CA VAL A 20 -7.70 -0.68 -3.75
C VAL A 20 -7.92 -1.94 -2.94
N VAL A 21 -7.56 -3.10 -3.48
CA VAL A 21 -7.54 -4.35 -2.74
C VAL A 21 -6.08 -4.73 -2.53
N PHE A 22 -5.69 -4.95 -1.28
CA PHE A 22 -4.34 -5.39 -0.97
C PHE A 22 -4.28 -6.92 -0.97
N ASP A 23 -3.93 -7.48 -2.13
CA ASP A 23 -3.69 -8.91 -2.24
C ASP A 23 -2.34 -9.28 -1.61
N ARG A 24 -2.39 -10.27 -0.71
CA ARG A 24 -1.22 -10.84 -0.05
C ARG A 24 -0.74 -12.11 -0.73
N SER A 25 -1.42 -12.59 -1.78
CA SER A 25 -1.09 -13.78 -2.59
C SER A 25 -0.62 -14.99 -1.76
N GLY A 26 -1.24 -15.22 -0.60
CA GLY A 26 -0.91 -16.33 0.31
C GLY A 26 0.26 -16.10 1.27
N TYR A 27 0.97 -14.97 1.20
CA TYR A 27 2.05 -14.64 2.12
C TYR A 27 1.52 -14.18 3.49
N LYS A 28 2.23 -14.57 4.56
CA LYS A 28 1.93 -14.12 5.92
C LYS A 28 2.07 -12.60 6.01
N TYR A 29 1.10 -11.94 6.64
CA TYR A 29 1.14 -10.49 6.87
C TYR A 29 2.19 -10.13 7.93
N HIS A 30 3.45 -10.06 7.50
CA HIS A 30 4.58 -9.78 8.36
C HIS A 30 5.70 -9.05 7.61
N GLY A 31 6.66 -8.50 8.35
CA GLY A 31 7.88 -7.89 7.83
C GLY A 31 7.61 -6.87 6.71
N LYS A 32 8.04 -7.22 5.49
CA LYS A 32 7.98 -6.35 4.31
C LYS A 32 6.54 -6.06 3.86
N ILE A 33 5.63 -7.03 3.96
CA ILE A 33 4.22 -6.90 3.52
C ILE A 33 3.47 -5.95 4.47
N LYS A 34 3.65 -6.14 5.78
CA LYS A 34 3.10 -5.23 6.78
C LYS A 34 3.64 -3.81 6.60
N SER A 35 4.96 -3.68 6.43
CA SER A 35 5.60 -2.37 6.21
C SER A 35 5.09 -1.65 4.96
N LEU A 36 4.77 -2.39 3.89
CA LEU A 36 4.19 -1.82 2.67
C LEU A 36 2.76 -1.32 2.91
N ALA A 37 1.93 -2.15 3.55
CA ALA A 37 0.53 -1.83 3.81
C ALA A 37 0.38 -0.65 4.78
N ASP A 38 1.16 -0.61 5.85
CA ASP A 38 1.11 0.47 6.83
C ASP A 38 1.44 1.84 6.20
N GLU A 39 2.32 1.86 5.20
CA GLU A 39 2.63 3.11 4.50
C GLU A 39 1.59 3.53 3.49
N MET A 40 1.05 2.59 2.71
CA MET A 40 -0.02 2.91 1.78
C MET A 40 -1.25 3.45 2.54
N ARG A 41 -1.51 2.93 3.75
CA ARG A 41 -2.53 3.46 4.67
C ARG A 41 -2.19 4.86 5.18
N LYS A 42 -0.95 5.11 5.59
CA LYS A 42 -0.48 6.46 6.01
C LYS A 42 -0.63 7.50 4.90
N SER A 43 -0.46 7.09 3.64
CA SER A 43 -0.68 7.95 2.48
C SER A 43 -2.15 8.14 2.10
N GLY A 44 -3.08 7.61 2.89
CA GLY A 44 -4.53 7.88 2.74
C GLY A 44 -5.27 6.95 1.77
N ILE A 45 -4.61 5.90 1.28
CA ILE A 45 -5.26 4.90 0.43
C ILE A 45 -6.01 3.92 1.32
N LYS A 46 -7.30 3.72 1.03
CA LYS A 46 -8.16 2.78 1.76
C LYS A 46 -8.20 1.44 1.04
N PHE A 47 -7.84 0.38 1.76
CA PHE A 47 -7.89 -1.02 1.31
C PHE A 47 -7.91 -1.98 2.51
#